data_AF-A0A354WX19-F1
#
_entry.id   AF-A0A354WX19-F1
#
_cell.length_a   1.000
_cell.length_b   1.000
_cell.length_c   1.000
_cell.angle_alpha   90.00
_cell.angle_beta   90.00
_cell.angle_gamma   90.00
#
_symmetry.space_group_name_H-M   'P 1'
#
loop_
_entity.id
_entity.type
_entity.pdbx_description
1 polymer ?
#
loop_
_entity_poly.entity_id
_entity_poly.type
_entity_poly.pdbx_seq_one_letter_code
_entity_poly.pdbx_strand_id
1 'polypeptide(L)' 'MGAKRILFINQEISPYLPSTEISKLCRELPQGILERGREIRAFMPKYGSVNERRN' A
#
# COMPACT_ATOMS: atom_id res chain seq x y z
N MET A 1 -23.89 -6.12 -7.66
CA MET A 1 -22.53 -6.24 -8.23
C MET A 1 -21.54 -5.90 -7.12
N GLY A 2 -20.70 -6.85 -6.71
CA GLY A 2 -19.72 -6.62 -5.62
C GLY A 2 -18.64 -5.59 -6.02
N ALA A 3 -17.98 -5.00 -5.02
CA ALA A 3 -16.85 -4.12 -5.26
C ALA A 3 -15.73 -4.89 -6.00
N LYS A 4 -15.07 -4.24 -6.96
CA LYS A 4 -13.91 -4.85 -7.62
C LYS A 4 -12.80 -5.02 -6.58
N ARG A 5 -12.20 -6.21 -6.57
CA ARG A 5 -11.07 -6.58 -5.70
C ARG A 5 -9.76 -6.36 -6.46
N ILE A 6 -8.85 -5.59 -5.87
CA ILE A 6 -7.58 -5.18 -6.48
C ILE A 6 -6.43 -5.53 -5.53
N LEU A 7 -5.41 -6.21 -6.06
CA LEU A 7 -4.17 -6.52 -5.34
C LEU A 7 -3.03 -5.69 -5.91
N PHE A 8 -2.36 -4.91 -5.05
CA PHE A 8 -1.13 -4.21 -5.36
C PHE A 8 0.07 -5.03 -4.88
N ILE A 9 1.07 -5.18 -5.75
CA ILE A 9 2.35 -5.82 -5.41
C ILE A 9 3.43 -4.76 -5.60
N ASN A 10 4.00 -4.32 -4.49
CA ASN A 10 4.95 -3.21 -4.46
C ASN A 10 6.33 -3.70 -4.01
N GLN A 11 7.39 -3.11 -4.55
CA GLN A 11 8.75 -3.30 -4.03
C GLN A 11 9.00 -2.41 -2.82
N GLU A 12 8.35 -1.25 -2.74
CA GLU A 12 8.51 -0.32 -1.63
C GLU A 12 7.19 0.39 -1.29
N ILE A 13 6.99 0.72 -0.02
CA ILE A 13 5.81 1.48 0.44
C ILE A 13 6.18 2.31 1.68
N SER A 14 5.73 3.56 1.71
CA SER A 14 5.88 4.45 2.86
C SER A 14 4.86 4.08 3.96
N PRO A 15 5.22 4.11 5.26
CA PRO A 15 6.49 4.54 5.85
C PRO A 15 7.46 3.37 6.14
N TYR A 16 7.23 2.19 5.57
CA TYR A 16 8.01 1.00 5.93
C TYR A 16 9.39 0.93 5.28
N LEU A 17 9.55 1.59 4.13
CA LEU A 17 10.84 1.83 3.46
C LEU A 17 11.09 3.34 3.32
N PRO A 18 12.33 3.76 2.98
CA PRO A 18 12.66 5.16 2.75
C PRO A 18 11.64 5.86 1.85
N SER A 19 11.39 7.14 2.16
CA SER A 19 10.41 7.95 1.46
C SER A 19 10.97 8.42 0.12
N THR A 20 10.73 7.62 -0.92
CA THR A 20 11.03 7.90 -2.33
C THR A 20 9.74 8.32 -3.02
N GLU A 21 9.82 8.75 -4.28
CA GLU A 21 8.62 9.03 -5.08
C GLU A 21 7.76 7.77 -5.26
N ILE A 22 8.39 6.63 -5.56
CA ILE A 22 7.71 5.35 -5.77
C ILE A 22 7.11 4.81 -4.47
N SER A 23 7.79 4.90 -3.32
CA SER A 23 7.25 4.40 -2.04
C SER A 23 6.06 5.22 -1.55
N LYS A 24 6.00 6.53 -1.87
CA LYS A 24 4.81 7.37 -1.65
C LYS A 24 3.68 6.99 -2.61
N LEU A 25 3.96 6.86 -3.90
CA LEU A 25 2.98 6.47 -4.90
C LEU A 25 2.33 5.12 -4.55
N CYS A 26 3.12 4.13 -4.13
CA CYS A 26 2.65 2.81 -3.70
C CYS A 26 1.77 2.84 -2.45
N ARG A 27 1.78 3.92 -1.66
CA ARG A 27 0.85 4.17 -0.54
C ARG A 27 -0.41 4.92 -1.01
N GLU A 28 -0.23 5.96 -1.83
CA GLU A 28 -1.30 6.86 -2.27
C GLU A 28 -2.27 6.18 -3.26
N LEU A 29 -1.77 5.35 -4.18
CA LEU A 29 -2.60 4.66 -5.16
C LEU A 29 -3.62 3.70 -4.53
N PRO A 30 -3.22 2.76 -3.63
CA PRO A 30 -4.20 1.92 -2.95
C PRO A 30 -5.21 2.73 -2.15
N GLN A 31 -4.77 3.78 -1.45
CA GLN A 31 -5.66 4.66 -0.68
C GLN A 31 -6.71 5.32 -1.58
N GLY A 32 -6.30 5.96 -2.68
CA GLY A 32 -7.23 6.60 -3.60
C GLY A 32 -8.16 5.63 -4.33
N ILE A 33 -7.83 4.34 -4.40
CA ILE A 33 -8.71 3.29 -4.94
C ILE A 33 -9.70 2.80 -3.89
N LEU A 34 -9.28 2.69 -2.63
CA LEU A 34 -10.16 2.41 -1.49
C LEU A 34 -11.25 3.48 -1.36
N GLU A 35 -10.86 4.76 -1.42
CA GLU A 35 -11.75 5.93 -1.36
C GLU A 35 -12.79 5.94 -2.50
N ARG A 36 -12.51 5.26 -3.62
CA ARG A 36 -13.44 5.07 -4.74
C ARG A 36 -14.34 3.83 -4.60
N GLY A 37 -14.42 3.25 -3.40
CA GLY A 37 -15.32 2.14 -3.09
C GLY A 37 -14.88 0.79 -3.66
N ARG A 38 -13.56 0.57 -3.78
CA ARG A 38 -12.99 -0.72 -4.19
C ARG A 38 -12.37 -1.44 -3.01
N GLU A 39 -12.37 -2.77 -3.08
CA GLU A 39 -11.65 -3.60 -2.10
C GLU A 39 -10.20 -3.71 -2.52
N ILE A 40 -9.28 -3.31 -1.63
CA ILE A 40 -7.85 -3.33 -1.91
C ILE A 40 -7.09 -4.23 -0.94
N ARG A 41 -6.00 -4.80 -1.44
CA ARG A 41 -4.91 -5.35 -0.63
C ARG A 41 -3.60 -4.86 -1.22
N ALA A 42 -2.60 -4.61 -0.39
CA ALA A 42 -1.26 -4.21 -0.83
C ALA A 42 -0.22 -5.10 -0.17
N PHE A 43 0.62 -5.72 -0.98
CA PHE A 43 1.73 -6.58 -0.55
C PHE A 43 3.05 -5.88 -0.85
N MET A 44 4.01 -6.07 0.05
CA MET A 44 5.42 -5.73 -0.18
C MET A 44 6.28 -6.82 0.46
N PRO A 45 7.51 -7.06 -0.05
CA PRO A 45 8.47 -7.90 0.66
C PRO A 45 8.78 -7.33 2.05
N LYS A 46 9.02 -8.23 3.01
CA LYS A 46 9.44 -7.85 4.36
C LYS A 46 10.96 -7.71 4.40
N TYR A 47 11.47 -6.49 4.20
CA TYR A 47 12.92 -6.21 4.26
C TYR A 47 13.47 -6.08 5.70
N GLY A 48 12.61 -6.05 6.71
CA GLY A 48 13.02 -5.92 8.11
C GLY A 48 11.86 -6.07 9.08
N SER A 49 12.08 -5.67 10.34
CA SER A 49 11.03 -5.64 11.36
C SER A 49 10.09 -4.45 11.12
N VAL A 50 8.89 -4.74 10.63
CA VAL A 50 7.82 -3.75 10.47
C VAL A 50 7.08 -3.63 11.80
N ASN A 51 7.04 -2.41 12.36
CA ASN A 51 6.24 -2.10 13.54
C ASN A 51 5.02 -1.28 13.14
N GLU A 52 3.86 -1.92 13.16
CA GLU A 52 2.57 -1.33 12.73
C GLU A 52 2.01 -0.32 13.74
N ARG A 53 2.58 -0.24 14.95
CA ARG A 53 2.11 0.67 16.03
C ARG A 53 2.62 2.11 15.92
N ARG A 54 3.32 2.46 14.84
CA ARG A 54 3.91 3.80 14.64
C ARG A 54 3.02 4.79 13.87
N ASN A 55 1.81 4.40 13.49
CA ASN A 55 0.80 5.28 12.89
C ASN A 55 -0.34 5.54 13.88
#